data_AF-A0A8T4X6D9-F1
#
_entry.id   AF-A0A8T4X6D9-F1
#
_cell.length_a   1.000
_cell.length_b   1.000
_cell.length_c   1.000
_cell.angle_alpha   90.00
_cell.angle_beta   90.00
_cell.angle_gamma   90.00
#
_symmetry.space_group_name_H-M   'P 1'
#
loop_
_entity.id
_entity.type
_entity.pdbx_description
1 polymer ?
#
loop_
_entity_poly.entity_id
_entity_poly.type
_entity_poly.pdbx_seq_one_letter_code
_entity_poly.pdbx_strand_id
1 'polypeptide(L)' 'MSRTVSARISTKLHDELRERCNLIGESISDFIAVCINIDLHNSSDFNFGDDLVDEMDEQKST' A
#
# COMPACT_ATOMS: atom_id res chain seq x y z
N MET A 1 -16.41 17.46 7.53
CA MET A 1 -16.83 17.12 6.15
C MET A 1 -15.79 16.17 5.57
N SER A 2 -16.12 14.92 5.28
CA SER A 2 -15.20 14.05 4.52
C SER A 2 -15.28 14.45 3.04
N ARG A 3 -14.13 14.60 2.40
CA ARG A 3 -14.04 14.80 0.95
C ARG A 3 -13.59 13.48 0.34
N THR A 4 -14.34 12.95 -0.61
CA THR A 4 -13.94 11.76 -1.36
C THR A 4 -13.05 12.18 -2.53
N VAL A 5 -11.92 11.50 -2.68
CA VAL A 5 -11.02 11.66 -3.83
C VAL A 5 -11.10 10.38 -4.65
N SER A 6 -11.29 10.52 -5.96
CA SER A 6 -11.27 9.40 -6.89
C SER A 6 -10.10 9.54 -7.85
N ALA A 7 -9.30 8.48 -8.01
CA ALA A 7 -8.21 8.42 -8.99
C ALA A 7 -8.33 7.15 -9.82
N ARG A 8 -7.80 7.18 -11.05
CA ARG A 8 -7.67 6.00 -11.91
C ARG A 8 -6.20 5.62 -12.01
N ILE A 9 -5.92 4.35 -11.86
CA ILE A 9 -4.58 3.76 -12.01
C ILE A 9 -4.65 2.61 -13.01
N SER A 10 -3.51 2.19 -13.53
CA SER A 10 -3.45 1.03 -14.41
C SER A 10 -3.83 -0.24 -13.65
N THR A 11 -4.43 -1.22 -14.34
CA THR A 11 -4.83 -2.49 -13.73
C THR A 11 -3.67 -3.20 -13.08
N LYS A 12 -2.49 -3.19 -13.72
CA LYS A 12 -1.26 -3.78 -13.16
C LYS A 12 -0.89 -3.19 -11.80
N LEU A 13 -0.91 -1.86 -11.69
CA LEU A 13 -0.61 -1.16 -10.42
C LEU A 13 -1.68 -1.43 -9.38
N HIS A 14 -2.95 -1.50 -9.79
CA HIS A 14 -4.05 -1.84 -8.89
C HIS A 14 -3.90 -3.24 -8.30
N ASP A 15 -3.55 -4.22 -9.13
CA ASP A 15 -3.40 -5.61 -8.68
C ASP A 15 -2.22 -5.77 -7.72
N GLU A 16 -1.09 -5.13 -8.02
CA GLU A 16 0.08 -5.08 -7.13
C GLU A 16 -0.24 -4.42 -5.79
N LEU A 17 -0.93 -3.28 -5.80
CA LEU A 17 -1.36 -2.59 -4.59
C LEU A 17 -2.32 -3.47 -3.77
N ARG A 18 -3.24 -4.17 -4.44
CA ARG A 18 -4.17 -5.09 -3.78
C ARG A 18 -3.44 -6.26 -3.13
N GLU A 19 -2.48 -6.86 -3.81
CA GLU A 19 -1.64 -7.93 -3.25
C GLU A 19 -0.92 -7.44 -1.99
N ARG A 20 -0.24 -6.30 -2.04
CA ARG A 20 0.45 -5.72 -0.88
C ARG A 20 -0.50 -5.45 0.28
N CYS A 21 -1.65 -4.81 0.02
CA CYS A 21 -2.66 -4.53 1.04
C CYS A 21 -3.20 -5.81 1.70
N ASN A 22 -3.38 -6.88 0.92
CA ASN A 22 -3.83 -8.17 1.46
C ASN A 22 -2.79 -8.83 2.38
N LEU A 23 -1.49 -8.63 2.12
CA LEU A 23 -0.43 -9.22 2.94
C LEU A 23 -0.38 -8.58 4.33
N ILE A 24 -0.47 -7.26 4.36
CA ILE A 24 -0.45 -6.48 5.61
C ILE A 24 -1.82 -6.50 6.33
N GLY A 25 -2.88 -6.95 5.65
CA GLY A 25 -4.23 -7.03 6.19
C GLY A 25 -4.95 -5.68 6.28
N GLU A 26 -4.57 -4.71 5.45
CA GLU A 26 -5.09 -3.35 5.47
C GLU A 26 -5.93 -3.03 4.23
N SER A 27 -6.81 -2.03 4.35
CA SER A 27 -7.59 -1.58 3.20
C SER A 27 -6.74 -0.69 2.29
N ILE A 28 -6.99 -0.76 0.97
CA ILE A 28 -6.34 0.12 -0.01
C ILE A 28 -6.54 1.61 0.35
N SER A 29 -7.71 1.96 0.87
CA SER A 29 -8.02 3.35 1.25
C SER A 29 -7.15 3.83 2.41
N ASP A 30 -6.99 2.98 3.43
CA ASP A 30 -6.21 3.32 4.62
C ASP A 30 -4.72 3.37 4.27
N PHE A 31 -4.23 2.40 3.50
CA PHE A 31 -2.87 2.38 2.97
C PHE A 31 -2.52 3.69 2.24
N ILE A 32 -3.36 4.12 1.30
CA ILE A 32 -3.11 5.33 0.52
C ILE A 32 -3.20 6.59 1.39
N ALA A 33 -4.13 6.65 2.36
CA ALA A 33 -4.22 7.77 3.28
C ALA A 33 -2.94 7.90 4.12
N VAL A 34 -2.38 6.78 4.57
CA VAL A 34 -1.10 6.76 5.27
C VAL A 34 0.05 7.19 4.36
N CYS A 35 0.13 6.68 3.13
CA CYS A 35 1.18 7.11 2.18
C CYS A 35 1.18 8.63 1.98
N ILE A 36 -0.01 9.24 1.83
CA ILE A 36 -0.15 10.70 1.68
C ILE A 36 0.31 11.41 2.96
N ASN A 37 -0.04 10.89 4.13
CA ASN A 37 0.41 11.47 5.41
C ASN A 37 1.93 11.38 5.57
N ILE A 38 2.58 10.30 5.12
CA ILE A 38 4.03 10.17 5.14
C ILE A 38 4.67 11.20 4.21
N ASP A 39 4.16 11.36 3.00
CA ASP A 39 4.71 12.33 2.05
C ASP A 39 4.59 13.78 2.58
N LEU A 40 3.51 14.08 3.32
CA LEU A 40 3.27 15.39 3.93
C LEU A 40 4.07 15.63 5.21
N HIS A 41 4.28 14.60 6.04
CA HIS A 41 4.80 14.73 7.41
C HIS A 41 6.15 14.04 7.65
N ASN A 42 6.67 13.29 6.67
CA ASN A 42 7.87 12.46 6.75
C ASN A 42 7.89 11.45 7.91
N SER A 43 6.71 11.04 8.40
CA SER A 43 6.61 10.08 9.49
C SER A 43 5.28 9.35 9.47
N SER A 44 5.32 8.05 9.77
CA SER A 44 4.14 7.27 10.13
C SER A 44 4.56 6.05 10.97
N ASP A 45 3.70 5.65 11.90
CA ASP A 45 3.85 4.41 12.67
C ASP A 45 3.28 3.18 11.93
N PHE A 46 2.78 3.40 10.71
CA PHE A 46 2.19 2.35 9.90
C PHE A 46 3.27 1.40 9.35
N ASN A 47 3.04 0.10 9.52
CA ASN A 47 3.89 -0.93 8.98
C ASN A 47 3.45 -1.30 7.57
N PHE A 48 4.26 -0.97 6.56
CA PHE A 48 4.02 -1.32 5.16
C PHE A 48 4.28 -2.79 4.84
N GLY A 49 4.74 -3.56 5.83
CA GLY A 49 5.10 -4.96 5.67
C GLY A 49 6.29 -5.12 4.72
N ASP A 50 7.26 -4.21 4.75
CA ASP A 50 8.45 -4.25 3.88
C ASP A 50 9.14 -5.62 3.99
N ASP A 51 9.27 -6.15 5.21
CA ASP A 51 9.78 -7.50 5.47
C ASP A 51 8.97 -8.62 4.76
N LEU A 52 7.64 -8.48 4.69
CA LEU A 52 6.74 -9.45 4.03
C LEU A 52 6.80 -9.35 2.50
N VAL A 53 7.02 -8.14 1.99
CA VAL A 53 7.16 -7.89 0.54
C VAL A 53 8.48 -8.49 0.05
N ASP A 54 9.58 -8.29 0.81
CA ASP A 54 10.89 -8.84 0.50
C ASP A 54 10.86 -10.38 0.46
N GLU A 55 10.22 -11.04 1.43
CA GLU A 55 10.05 -12.51 1.46
C GLU A 55 9.26 -13.04 0.24
N MET A 56 8.29 -12.28 -0.27
CA MET A 56 7.51 -12.69 -1.44
C MET A 56 8.29 -12.57 -2.75
N ASP A 57 9.12 -11.54 -2.89
CA ASP A 57 9.95 -11.36 -4.08
C ASP A 57 11.04 -12.44 -4.14
N GLU A 58 11.57 -12.89 -3.00
CA GLU A 58 12.47 -14.05 -2.92
C GLU A 58 11.79 -15.35 -3.36
N GLN A 59 10.54 -15.57 -2.96
CA GLN A 59 9.77 -16.77 -3.35
C GLN A 59 9.38 -16.79 -4.84
N LYS A 60 9.19 -15.64 -5.49
CA LYS A 60 8.91 -15.56 -6.93
C LYS A 60 10.15 -15.81 -7.80
N SER A 61 11.35 -15.80 -7.22
CA SER A 61 12.63 -15.96 -7.95
C SER A 61 13.24 -17.37 -7.88
N THR A 62 12.53 -18.35 -7.29
CA THR A 62 12.91 -19.78 -7.25
C THR A 62 11.96 -20.62 -8.09
#